data_AF-A0A2E0F7M8-F1
#
_entry.id   AF-A0A2E0F7M8-F1
#
_cell.length_a   1.000
_cell.length_b   1.000
_cell.length_c   1.000
_cell.angle_alpha   90.00
_cell.angle_beta   90.00
_cell.angle_gamma   90.00
#
_symmetry.space_group_name_H-M   'P 1'
#
loop_
_entity.id
_entity.type
_entity.pdbx_description
1 polymer ?
#
loop_
_entity_poly.entity_id
_entity_poly.type
_entity_poly.pdbx_seq_one_letter_code
_entity_poly.pdbx_strand_id
1 'polypeptide(L)' 'MEKVQDLDIFLKNMTKKIVLKDLNNRNYTVEDFDRFRSHINSYHSKGSSIHEENGFFFRIDDNFRARLDSLSQEDN' A
#
# COMPACT_ATOMS: atom_id res chain seq x y z
N MET A 1 3.71 33.67 7.07
CA MET A 1 3.99 32.35 6.48
C MET A 1 3.44 31.32 7.46
N GLU A 2 2.22 30.85 7.24
CA GLU A 2 1.46 30.05 8.23
C GLU A 2 0.54 29.00 7.56
N LYS A 3 0.84 28.58 6.31
CA LYS A 3 0.01 27.60 5.58
C LYS A 3 0.61 26.19 5.48
N VAL A 4 1.84 25.97 5.95
CA VAL A 4 2.57 24.70 5.72
C VAL A 4 2.45 23.74 6.90
N GLN A 5 2.19 24.23 8.11
CA GLN A 5 2.22 23.40 9.32
C GLN A 5 0.92 22.59 9.54
N ASP A 6 -0.25 23.12 9.18
CA ASP A 6 -1.52 22.39 9.28
C ASP A 6 -1.69 21.26 8.23
N LEU A 7 -1.09 21.43 7.05
CA LEU A 7 -1.18 20.43 5.98
C LEU A 7 -0.34 19.18 6.30
N ASP A 8 0.86 19.35 6.84
CA ASP A 8 1.72 18.26 7.33
C ASP A 8 1.11 17.50 8.52
N ILE A 9 0.33 18.18 9.37
CA ILE A 9 -0.37 17.56 10.52
C ILE A 9 -1.59 16.76 10.05
N PHE A 10 -2.35 17.24 9.07
CA PHE A 10 -3.45 16.49 8.42
C PHE A 10 -2.93 15.24 7.68
N LEU A 11 -1.79 15.36 6.99
CA LEU A 11 -1.16 14.25 6.25
C LEU A 11 -0.52 13.19 7.15
N LYS A 12 -0.03 13.57 8.34
CA LYS A 12 0.53 12.63 9.35
C LYS A 12 -0.51 11.80 10.09
N ASN A 13 -1.79 12.20 10.07
CA ASN A 13 -2.83 11.57 10.89
C ASN A 13 -3.61 10.44 10.21
N MET A 14 -3.31 10.07 8.95
CA MET A 14 -4.01 8.97 8.25
C MET A 14 -3.13 8.07 7.38
N THR A 15 -1.80 8.01 7.58
CA THR A 15 -1.00 6.96 6.93
C THR A 15 -1.26 5.62 7.59
N LYS A 16 -2.12 4.79 6.96
CA LYS A 16 -2.30 3.39 7.36
C LYS A 16 -1.03 2.62 7.04
N LYS A 17 -0.47 1.95 8.05
CA LYS A 17 0.67 1.05 7.88
C LYS A 17 0.17 -0.39 7.83
N ILE A 18 0.71 -1.17 6.91
CA ILE A 18 0.41 -2.60 6.83
C ILE A 18 1.71 -3.41 6.76
N VAL A 19 1.64 -4.65 7.24
CA VAL A 19 2.74 -5.61 7.10
C VAL A 19 2.33 -6.65 6.07
N LEU A 20 3.14 -6.78 5.03
CA LEU A 20 3.00 -7.78 3.99
C LEU A 20 4.08 -8.84 4.11
N LYS A 21 3.80 -10.04 3.63
CA LYS A 21 4.82 -11.08 3.42
C LYS A 21 5.15 -11.15 1.95
N ASP A 22 6.45 -11.11 1.67
CA ASP A 22 6.95 -11.32 0.32
C ASP A 22 6.96 -12.83 -0.04
N LEU A 23 7.31 -13.14 -1.29
CA LEU A 23 7.39 -14.52 -1.80
C LEU A 23 8.47 -15.37 -1.11
N ASN A 24 9.38 -14.74 -0.37
CA ASN A 24 10.46 -15.38 0.38
C ASN A 24 10.13 -15.45 1.89
N ASN A 25 8.86 -15.26 2.26
CA ASN A 25 8.34 -15.24 3.63
C ASN A 25 8.95 -14.16 4.54
N ARG A 26 9.52 -13.11 3.97
CA ARG A 26 10.04 -11.95 4.71
C ARG A 26 8.95 -10.93 4.91
N ASN A 27 8.93 -10.30 6.08
CA ASN A 27 7.98 -9.23 6.38
C ASN A 27 8.48 -7.91 5.78
N TYR A 28 7.58 -7.20 5.11
CA TYR A 28 7.79 -5.85 4.61
C TYR A 28 6.74 -4.91 5.19
N THR A 29 7.18 -3.78 5.73
CA THR A 29 6.27 -2.75 6.27
C THR A 29 6.02 -1.71 5.19
N VAL A 30 4.76 -1.58 4.79
CA VAL A 30 4.29 -0.51 3.92
C VAL A 30 3.98 0.69 4.82
N GLU A 31 4.78 1.75 4.69
CA GLU A 31 4.67 2.96 5.52
C GLU A 31 3.46 3.83 5.16
N ASP A 32 3.01 3.76 3.91
CA ASP A 32 1.87 4.49 3.38
C ASP A 32 1.02 3.54 2.50
N PHE A 33 0.01 2.94 3.13
CA PHE A 33 -0.87 1.97 2.48
C PHE A 33 -1.64 2.57 1.31
N ASP A 34 -2.12 3.81 1.42
CA ASP A 34 -2.91 4.43 0.36
C ASP A 34 -2.05 4.68 -0.87
N ARG A 35 -0.82 5.16 -0.66
CA ARG A 35 0.16 5.30 -1.74
C ARG A 35 0.49 3.96 -2.37
N PHE A 36 0.71 2.92 -1.56
CA PHE A 36 0.99 1.58 -2.06
C PHE A 36 -0.19 1.02 -2.86
N ARG A 37 -1.42 1.12 -2.35
CA ARG A 37 -2.64 0.69 -3.04
C ARG A 37 -2.84 1.42 -4.36
N SER A 38 -2.61 2.73 -4.38
CA SER A 38 -2.66 3.55 -5.61
C SER A 38 -1.63 3.08 -6.64
N HIS A 39 -0.40 2.79 -6.20
CA HIS A 39 0.65 2.22 -7.05
C HIS A 39 0.25 0.87 -7.65
N ILE A 40 -0.22 -0.06 -6.82
CA ILE A 40 -0.67 -1.38 -7.28
C ILE A 40 -1.81 -1.26 -8.30
N ASN A 41 -2.79 -0.40 -8.04
CA ASN A 41 -3.93 -0.21 -8.94
C ASN A 41 -3.55 0.50 -10.25
N SER A 42 -2.47 1.30 -10.26
CA SER A 42 -2.02 2.01 -11.46
C SER A 42 -1.14 1.14 -12.36
N TYR A 43 -0.20 0.39 -11.77
CA TYR A 43 0.83 -0.35 -12.53
C TYR A 43 0.55 -1.84 -12.64
N HIS A 44 -0.26 -2.40 -11.75
CA HIS A 44 -0.58 -3.82 -11.67
C HIS A 44 -2.09 -4.07 -11.68
N SER A 45 -2.83 -3.29 -12.48
CA SER A 45 -4.29 -3.19 -12.49
C SER A 45 -5.05 -4.46 -12.90
N LYS A 46 -4.41 -5.37 -13.65
CA LYS A 46 -5.05 -6.59 -14.17
C LYS A 46 -4.06 -7.74 -14.34
N GLY A 47 -4.59 -8.96 -14.34
CA GLY A 47 -3.79 -10.17 -14.54
C GLY A 47 -2.83 -10.44 -13.37
N SER A 48 -1.89 -11.36 -13.56
CA SER A 48 -0.88 -11.70 -12.54
C SER A 48 0.46 -11.07 -12.92
N SER A 49 1.11 -10.42 -11.97
CA SER A 49 2.45 -9.83 -12.16
C SER A 49 3.30 -9.93 -10.90
N ILE A 50 4.62 -9.81 -11.05
CA ILE A 50 5.56 -9.70 -9.94
C ILE A 50 5.88 -8.21 -9.74
N HIS A 51 5.66 -7.72 -8.52
CA HIS A 51 6.05 -6.40 -8.08
C HIS A 51 7.26 -6.52 -7.16
N GLU A 52 8.26 -5.67 -7.35
CA GLU A 52 9.44 -5.56 -6.49
C GLU A 52 9.43 -4.21 -5.79
N GLU A 53 9.71 -4.22 -4.49
CA GLU A 53 9.78 -3.04 -3.64
C GLU A 53 10.91 -3.24 -2.62
N ASN A 54 11.97 -2.43 -2.69
CA ASN A 54 13.13 -2.46 -1.79
C ASN A 54 13.74 -3.87 -1.61
N GLY A 55 13.76 -4.66 -2.68
CA GLY A 55 14.25 -6.03 -2.71
C GLY A 55 13.26 -7.08 -2.22
N PHE A 56 12.01 -6.73 -1.91
CA PHE A 56 10.92 -7.64 -1.56
C PHE A 56 10.01 -7.86 -2.78
N PHE A 57 9.61 -9.11 -3.00
CA PHE A 57 8.84 -9.50 -4.18
C PHE A 57 7.42 -9.91 -3.81
N PHE A 58 6.42 -9.35 -4.49
CA PHE A 58 5.01 -9.65 -4.29
C PHE A 58 4.40 -10.16 -5.58
N ARG A 59 3.58 -11.21 -5.47
CA ARG A 59 2.70 -11.62 -6.56
C ARG A 59 1.41 -10.82 -6.45
N ILE A 60 1.18 -9.97 -7.44
CA ILE A 60 -0.04 -9.17 -7.54
C ILE A 60 -1.00 -9.89 -8.49
N ASP A 61 -2.03 -10.50 -7.93
CA ASP A 61 -3.13 -11.14 -8.64
C ASP A 61 -4.48 -10.57 -8.18
N ASP A 62 -5.57 -11.10 -8.74
CA ASP A 62 -6.92 -10.61 -8.43
C ASP A 62 -7.27 -10.80 -6.94
N ASN A 63 -6.75 -11.85 -6.31
CA ASN A 63 -6.98 -12.09 -4.88
C ASN A 63 -6.23 -11.08 -4.01
N PHE A 64 -4.98 -10.76 -4.37
CA PHE A 64 -4.19 -9.75 -3.69
C PHE A 64 -4.89 -8.38 -3.75
N ARG A 65 -5.32 -7.96 -4.94
CA ARG A 65 -6.04 -6.69 -5.14
C ARG A 65 -7.34 -6.63 -4.34
N ALA A 66 -8.14 -7.69 -4.38
CA ALA A 66 -9.39 -7.75 -3.62
C ALA A 66 -9.15 -7.62 -2.11
N ARG A 67 -8.14 -8.30 -1.55
CA ARG A 67 -7.76 -8.17 -0.14
C ARG A 67 -7.28 -6.76 0.19
N LEU A 68 -6.48 -6.17 -0.68
CA LEU A 68 -5.98 -4.81 -0.54
C LEU A 68 -7.15 -3.81 -0.50
N ASP A 69 -8.16 -4.00 -1.35
CA ASP A 69 -9.36 -3.18 -1.35
C ASP A 69 -10.23 -3.39 -0.09
N SER A 70 -10.41 -4.62 0.39
CA SER A 70 -11.15 -4.88 1.63
C SER A 70 -10.52 -4.20 2.85
N LEU A 71 -9.19 -4.19 2.93
CA LEU A 71 -8.46 -3.48 3.99
C LEU A 71 -8.71 -1.96 3.97
N SER A 72 -9.12 -1.37 2.84
CA SER A 72 -9.46 0.05 2.76
C SER A 72 -10.89 0.38 3.21
N GLN A 73 -11.77 -0.63 3.35
CA GLN A 73 -13.20 -0.44 3.64
C GLN A 73 -13.56 -0.71 5.10
N GLU A 74 -12.70 -1.39 5.86
CA GLU A 74 -12.91 -1.67 7.30
C GLU A 74 -12.71 -0.42 8.20
N ASP A 75 -12.28 0.70 7.63
CA ASP A 75 -12.12 1.98 8.35
C ASP A 75 -13.34 2.92 8.21
N ASN A 76 -14.48 2.43 7.66
CA ASN A 76 -15.76 3.16 7.55
C ASN A 76 -16.78 2.77 8.63
#